data_AF-A0A3A1NEV5-F1
#
_entry.id   AF-A0A3A1NEV5-F1
#
_cell.length_a   1.000
_cell.length_b   1.000
_cell.length_c   1.000
_cell.angle_alpha   90.00
_cell.angle_beta   90.00
_cell.angle_gamma   90.00
#
_symmetry.space_group_name_H-M   'P 1'
#
loop_
_entity.id
_entity.type
_entity.pdbx_description
1 polymer ?
#
loop_
_entity_poly.entity_id
_entity_poly.type
_entity_poly.pdbx_seq_one_letter_code
_entity_poly.pdbx_strand_id
1 'polypeptide(L)'
;MLIPILIGIYILIALIMVVSLLLNGVRPSKTLAWLLAIFTIPVGGVLLYLLFGRNRRKSKMFSLKNTFNHRDEISYEDCIPSISSNKKKITKLIQKTVKCPVTCSNELSLLQDGKITFESIFEALEGAKEHIHLQYYIYEDGLLAEKLLDIFKRKIKENVTIRLLYDGIGSYSLSKKYLKKLKEIGVETAQFLPFRFGRFLTSLNYRNHRKIIVVDNKVGFTGGINISDKYLKGDPSLGKWHDTHLKIEGEAVDFLNSIFITDWYLASGEKVDISSFKVTKVSDSQMPLQIVPSGPDDDFDVMEQVYFSMINSAEKYLYIVNPYIIPNHAILQGLMTAALSGVDVRLLMSSTTDIKLVDWCVRAYYESYLKAGIKVYLHADGFLHSKVMLCDDEIASIGTANLDNRSLQQNYEAQAFVYDEDLCQRMKQKFLEDCDKSKVLNDYRKFSQRPWINKLIEGFAKLLSPLL
;
A
#
# COMPACT_ATOMS: atom_id res chain seq x y z
N MET A 1 -46.99 -12.48 23.54
CA MET A 1 -46.97 -11.27 22.67
C MET A 1 -45.57 -10.77 22.33
N LEU A 2 -44.58 -10.90 23.23
CA LEU A 2 -43.22 -10.41 22.98
C LEU A 2 -42.53 -11.07 21.76
N ILE A 3 -42.66 -12.39 21.59
CA ILE A 3 -42.00 -13.14 20.50
C ILE A 3 -42.47 -12.69 19.10
N PRO A 4 -43.79 -12.61 18.80
CA PRO A 4 -44.26 -12.07 17.52
C PRO A 4 -43.76 -10.64 17.22
N ILE A 5 -43.70 -9.79 18.25
CA ILE A 5 -43.20 -8.42 18.11
C ILE A 5 -41.71 -8.42 17.75
N LEU A 6 -40.89 -9.23 18.43
CA LEU A 6 -39.46 -9.38 18.12
C LEU A 6 -39.22 -9.93 16.70
N ILE A 7 -40.03 -10.90 16.26
CA ILE A 7 -39.97 -11.42 14.88
C ILE A 7 -40.33 -10.33 13.86
N GLY A 8 -41.40 -9.57 14.11
CA GLY A 8 -41.79 -8.45 13.25
C GLY A 8 -40.70 -7.38 13.12
N ILE A 9 -40.05 -7.02 14.24
CA ILE A 9 -38.91 -6.09 14.26
C ILE A 9 -37.74 -6.67 13.46
N TYR A 10 -37.41 -7.95 13.63
CA TYR A 10 -36.33 -8.60 12.90
C TYR A 10 -36.55 -8.58 11.39
N ILE A 11 -37.76 -8.93 10.93
CA ILE A 11 -38.12 -8.90 9.50
C ILE A 11 -38.02 -7.48 8.95
N LEU A 12 -38.51 -6.48 9.68
CA LEU A 12 -38.42 -5.07 9.26
C LEU A 12 -36.95 -4.63 9.12
N ILE A 13 -36.09 -4.97 10.09
CA ILE A 13 -34.65 -4.67 10.03
C ILE A 13 -34.02 -5.36 8.81
N ALA A 14 -34.30 -6.65 8.61
CA ALA A 14 -33.83 -7.41 7.45
C ALA A 14 -34.24 -6.74 6.14
N LEU A 15 -35.52 -6.35 5.99
CA LEU A 15 -36.03 -5.66 4.81
C LEU A 15 -35.33 -4.32 4.57
N ILE A 16 -35.16 -3.50 5.60
CA ILE A 16 -34.43 -2.23 5.51
C ILE A 16 -32.98 -2.46 5.04
N MET A 17 -32.31 -3.51 5.53
CA MET A 17 -30.95 -3.83 5.10
C MET A 17 -30.89 -4.34 3.67
N VAL A 18 -31.87 -5.16 3.25
CA VAL A 18 -31.99 -5.62 1.85
C VAL A 18 -32.16 -4.41 0.92
N VAL A 19 -33.09 -3.50 1.24
CA VAL A 19 -33.28 -2.26 0.46
C VAL A 19 -32.01 -1.42 0.46
N SER A 20 -31.36 -1.23 1.62
CA SER A 20 -30.09 -0.50 1.71
C SER A 20 -28.98 -1.16 0.87
N LEU A 21 -28.89 -2.49 0.86
CA LEU A 21 -27.94 -3.27 0.06
C LEU A 21 -28.20 -3.14 -1.44
N LEU A 22 -29.47 -3.12 -1.86
CA LEU A 22 -29.83 -2.94 -3.26
C LEU A 22 -29.56 -1.50 -3.74
N LEU A 23 -29.78 -0.52 -2.88
CA LEU A 23 -29.56 0.90 -3.21
C LEU A 23 -28.08 1.31 -3.15
N ASN A 24 -27.29 0.72 -2.25
CA ASN A 24 -25.90 1.15 -1.98
C ASN A 24 -24.84 0.07 -2.26
N GLY A 25 -25.23 -1.14 -2.64
CA GLY A 25 -24.33 -2.25 -2.91
C GLY A 25 -23.56 -2.03 -4.21
N VAL A 26 -22.24 -1.95 -4.12
CA VAL A 26 -21.38 -1.61 -5.27
C VAL A 26 -21.13 -2.81 -6.21
N ARG A 27 -21.03 -4.03 -5.66
CA ARG A 27 -20.72 -5.24 -6.45
C ARG A 27 -21.82 -6.29 -6.29
N PRO A 28 -22.44 -6.77 -7.38
CA PRO A 28 -23.52 -7.76 -7.31
C PRO A 28 -23.17 -9.02 -6.50
N SER A 29 -21.94 -9.53 -6.66
CA SER A 29 -21.47 -10.71 -5.91
C SER A 29 -21.36 -10.48 -4.40
N LYS A 30 -20.86 -9.31 -3.98
CA LYS A 30 -20.82 -8.92 -2.56
C LYS A 30 -22.22 -8.72 -2.00
N THR A 31 -23.10 -8.06 -2.77
CA THR A 31 -24.51 -7.87 -2.40
C THR A 31 -25.21 -9.22 -2.20
N LEU A 32 -25.05 -10.15 -3.16
CA LEU A 32 -25.66 -11.47 -3.08
C LEU A 32 -25.14 -12.27 -1.88
N ALA A 33 -23.84 -12.22 -1.59
CA ALA A 33 -23.26 -12.88 -0.42
C ALA A 33 -23.86 -12.34 0.89
N TRP A 34 -24.05 -11.02 1.01
CA TRP A 34 -24.69 -10.42 2.18
C TRP A 34 -26.17 -10.75 2.29
N LEU A 35 -26.90 -10.76 1.17
CA LEU A 35 -28.28 -11.21 1.14
C LEU A 35 -28.38 -12.66 1.63
N LEU A 36 -27.54 -13.56 1.10
CA LEU A 36 -27.49 -14.95 1.52
C LEU A 36 -27.20 -15.07 3.02
N ALA A 37 -26.20 -14.37 3.53
CA ALA A 37 -25.88 -14.37 4.96
C ALA A 37 -27.08 -13.93 5.82
N ILE A 38 -27.73 -12.82 5.46
CA ILE A 38 -28.91 -12.28 6.17
C ILE A 38 -30.07 -13.28 6.18
N PHE A 39 -30.31 -14.00 5.09
CA PHE A 39 -31.43 -14.95 4.99
C PHE A 39 -31.13 -16.34 5.58
N THR A 40 -29.88 -16.80 5.55
CA THR A 40 -29.51 -18.18 5.94
C THR A 40 -28.97 -18.31 7.36
N ILE A 41 -28.51 -17.20 7.96
CA ILE A 41 -27.97 -17.17 9.32
C ILE A 41 -28.88 -16.29 10.18
N PRO A 42 -29.92 -16.85 10.85
CA PRO A 42 -30.86 -16.07 11.64
C PRO A 42 -30.15 -15.24 12.69
N VAL A 43 -30.43 -13.93 12.73
CA VAL A 43 -29.76 -12.93 13.59
C VAL A 43 -28.28 -12.70 13.25
N GLY A 44 -27.49 -13.77 13.08
CA GLY A 44 -26.06 -13.71 12.80
C GLY A 44 -25.73 -13.01 11.47
N GLY A 45 -26.49 -13.26 10.40
CA GLY A 45 -26.26 -12.62 9.10
C GLY A 45 -26.44 -11.11 9.13
N VAL A 46 -27.48 -10.66 9.83
CA VAL A 46 -27.75 -9.24 10.13
C VAL A 46 -26.60 -8.62 10.90
N LEU A 47 -26.15 -9.29 11.97
CA LEU A 47 -25.01 -8.83 12.76
C LEU A 47 -23.75 -8.75 11.90
N LEU A 48 -23.38 -9.82 11.18
CA LEU A 48 -22.23 -9.86 10.29
C LEU A 48 -22.26 -8.73 9.25
N TYR A 49 -23.41 -8.44 8.64
CA TYR A 49 -23.53 -7.32 7.70
C TYR A 49 -23.32 -5.96 8.38
N LEU A 50 -23.89 -5.76 9.57
CA LEU A 50 -23.72 -4.53 10.33
C LEU A 50 -22.27 -4.31 10.76
N LEU A 51 -21.53 -5.39 11.03
CA LEU A 51 -20.13 -5.38 11.43
C LEU A 51 -19.16 -5.19 10.25
N PHE A 52 -19.35 -5.93 9.16
CA PHE A 52 -18.36 -6.03 8.08
C PHE A 52 -18.85 -5.51 6.73
N GLY A 53 -20.15 -5.54 6.45
CA GLY A 53 -20.71 -5.27 5.12
C GLY A 53 -21.00 -3.79 4.82
N ARG A 54 -21.03 -2.94 5.85
CA ARG A 54 -21.47 -1.55 5.71
C ARG A 54 -20.31 -0.61 5.38
N ASN A 55 -20.23 -0.13 4.14
CA ASN A 55 -19.19 0.79 3.65
C ASN A 55 -19.49 2.24 4.08
N ARG A 56 -19.30 2.57 5.36
CA ARG A 56 -19.83 3.82 5.98
C ARG A 56 -18.97 5.09 5.78
N ARG A 57 -17.83 5.05 5.09
CA ARG A 57 -16.85 6.16 5.16
C ARG A 57 -16.82 7.14 3.98
N LYS A 58 -17.56 6.90 2.89
CA LYS A 58 -17.55 7.82 1.74
C LYS A 58 -18.06 9.26 2.02
N SER A 59 -18.83 9.52 3.09
CA SER A 59 -19.56 10.82 3.18
C SER A 59 -18.93 11.94 4.02
N LYS A 60 -17.99 11.68 4.95
CA LYS A 60 -17.45 12.73 5.86
C LYS A 60 -16.00 13.13 5.59
N MET A 61 -15.22 12.26 4.97
CA MET A 61 -13.79 12.49 4.72
C MET A 61 -13.55 13.25 3.40
N PHE A 62 -14.47 13.09 2.44
CA PHE A 62 -14.41 13.72 1.13
C PHE A 62 -14.45 15.26 1.21
N SER A 63 -15.19 15.85 2.16
CA SER A 63 -15.24 17.31 2.30
C SER A 63 -13.93 17.91 2.83
N LEU A 64 -13.06 17.10 3.44
CA LEU A 64 -11.80 17.55 4.05
C LEU A 64 -10.60 17.46 3.09
N LYS A 65 -10.63 16.54 2.11
CA LYS A 65 -9.64 16.49 1.02
C LYS A 65 -9.57 17.80 0.22
N ASN A 66 -10.71 18.48 0.06
CA ASN A 66 -10.74 19.80 -0.58
C ASN A 66 -10.11 20.91 0.27
N THR A 67 -9.98 20.74 1.58
CA THR A 67 -9.43 21.77 2.48
C THR A 67 -7.91 21.83 2.48
N PHE A 68 -7.23 20.73 2.13
CA PHE A 68 -5.76 20.68 2.04
C PHE A 68 -5.24 20.71 0.58
N ASN A 69 -6.13 20.99 -0.38
CA ASN A 69 -5.77 21.33 -1.76
C ASN A 69 -5.22 22.77 -1.85
N HIS A 70 -4.19 23.10 -1.08
CA HIS A 70 -3.41 24.34 -1.30
C HIS A 70 -2.62 24.32 -2.63
N ARG A 71 -2.76 23.23 -3.38
CA ARG A 71 -2.04 22.91 -4.62
C ARG A 71 -2.64 23.55 -5.87
N ASP A 72 -3.84 24.12 -5.79
CA ASP A 72 -4.44 24.82 -6.94
C ASP A 72 -3.67 26.13 -7.26
N GLU A 73 -2.80 26.62 -6.36
CA GLU A 73 -1.98 27.83 -6.54
C GLU A 73 -0.51 27.54 -6.95
N ILE A 74 -0.01 26.30 -6.76
CA ILE A 74 1.37 25.95 -7.08
C ILE A 74 1.45 25.45 -8.53
N SER A 75 2.02 26.28 -9.41
CA SER A 75 2.32 25.88 -10.79
C SER A 75 3.53 24.98 -10.82
N TYR A 76 3.31 23.69 -11.04
CA TYR A 76 4.35 22.77 -11.49
C TYR A 76 4.62 23.03 -12.98
N GLU A 77 5.88 22.93 -13.42
CA GLU A 77 6.19 23.01 -14.84
C GLU A 77 5.57 21.81 -15.57
N ASP A 78 5.03 22.05 -16.76
CA ASP A 78 4.44 20.99 -17.58
C ASP A 78 5.53 19.99 -17.97
N CYS A 79 5.55 18.84 -17.29
CA CYS A 79 6.47 17.78 -17.61
C CYS A 79 5.79 16.62 -18.33
N ILE A 80 6.40 16.21 -19.45
CA ILE A 80 5.93 15.11 -20.27
C ILE A 80 7.01 14.02 -20.22
N PRO A 81 6.76 12.90 -19.53
CA PRO A 81 7.74 11.82 -19.47
C PRO A 81 7.91 11.17 -20.84
N SER A 82 9.13 10.71 -21.13
CA SER A 82 9.47 10.01 -22.37
C SER A 82 9.00 8.56 -22.32
N ILE A 83 7.68 8.37 -22.46
CA ILE A 83 7.03 7.05 -22.51
C ILE A 83 6.17 6.88 -23.77
N SER A 84 5.88 5.64 -24.13
CA SER A 84 5.09 5.25 -25.29
C SER A 84 3.67 5.82 -25.24
N SER A 85 3.08 6.05 -26.41
CA SER A 85 1.78 6.73 -26.55
C SER A 85 0.65 6.02 -25.82
N ASN A 86 0.63 4.68 -25.83
CA ASN A 86 -0.34 3.86 -25.12
C ASN A 86 -0.19 3.92 -23.58
N LYS A 87 0.98 4.29 -23.06
CA LYS A 87 1.28 4.44 -21.63
C LYS A 87 1.04 5.87 -21.11
N LYS A 88 1.10 6.91 -21.96
CA LYS A 88 0.73 8.30 -21.60
C LYS A 88 -0.68 8.46 -21.02
N LYS A 89 -1.59 7.51 -21.26
CA LYS A 89 -2.91 7.50 -20.62
C LYS A 89 -2.85 7.31 -19.11
N ILE A 90 -1.79 6.68 -18.58
CA ILE A 90 -1.60 6.42 -17.15
C ILE A 90 -1.33 7.73 -16.40
N THR A 91 -0.46 8.59 -16.92
CA THR A 91 -0.16 9.88 -16.28
C THR A 91 -1.41 10.75 -16.20
N LYS A 92 -2.21 10.77 -17.27
CA LYS A 92 -3.51 11.46 -17.34
C LYS A 92 -4.54 10.86 -16.40
N LEU A 93 -4.61 9.53 -16.28
CA LEU A 93 -5.48 8.83 -15.34
C LEU A 93 -5.19 9.28 -13.91
N ILE A 94 -3.91 9.24 -13.49
CA ILE A 94 -3.47 9.67 -12.16
C ILE A 94 -3.82 11.15 -11.93
N GLN A 95 -3.54 12.03 -12.91
CA GLN A 95 -3.84 13.45 -12.79
C GLN A 95 -5.35 13.70 -12.61
N LYS A 96 -6.20 12.96 -13.33
CA LYS A 96 -7.66 13.13 -13.28
C LYS A 96 -8.31 12.53 -12.05
N THR A 97 -7.75 11.47 -11.47
CA THR A 97 -8.35 10.79 -10.30
C THR A 97 -7.87 11.38 -8.97
N VAL A 98 -6.58 11.70 -8.84
CA VAL A 98 -5.99 12.13 -7.55
C VAL A 98 -5.22 13.45 -7.64
N LYS A 99 -5.31 14.18 -8.75
CA LYS A 99 -4.67 15.50 -8.94
C LYS A 99 -3.16 15.52 -8.63
N CYS A 100 -2.46 14.44 -8.95
CA CYS A 100 -1.01 14.33 -8.76
C CYS A 100 -0.31 14.42 -10.12
N PRO A 101 0.27 15.57 -10.50
CA PRO A 101 0.93 15.76 -11.79
C PRO A 101 2.27 15.04 -11.83
N VAL A 102 2.81 14.89 -13.04
CA VAL A 102 4.20 14.46 -13.22
C VAL A 102 5.10 15.60 -12.75
N THR A 103 5.91 15.32 -11.74
CA THR A 103 6.99 16.20 -11.27
C THR A 103 8.28 15.80 -11.92
N CYS A 104 9.19 16.74 -12.20
CA CYS A 104 10.41 16.44 -12.96
C CYS A 104 11.69 16.94 -12.33
N SER A 105 11.65 17.95 -11.47
CA SER A 105 12.85 18.42 -10.79
C SER A 105 13.13 17.56 -9.55
N ASN A 106 13.41 16.26 -9.78
CA ASN A 106 13.62 15.26 -8.74
C ASN A 106 14.91 14.48 -8.93
N GLU A 107 15.47 14.04 -7.81
CA GLU A 107 16.51 13.03 -7.71
C GLU A 107 16.00 11.86 -6.87
N LEU A 108 16.31 10.63 -7.30
CA LEU A 108 15.91 9.40 -6.61
C LEU A 108 17.13 8.54 -6.33
N SER A 109 17.21 8.04 -5.10
CA SER A 109 18.11 6.96 -4.73
C SER A 109 17.32 5.71 -4.37
N LEU A 110 17.62 4.60 -5.03
CA LEU A 110 17.06 3.30 -4.72
C LEU A 110 17.78 2.69 -3.51
N LEU A 111 17.05 2.47 -2.43
CA LEU A 111 17.57 1.91 -1.19
C LEU A 111 17.15 0.45 -1.09
N GLN A 112 18.13 -0.45 -1.07
CA GLN A 112 17.92 -1.90 -1.03
C GLN A 112 18.19 -2.42 0.38
N ASP A 113 17.23 -3.18 0.92
CA ASP A 113 17.26 -3.76 2.26
C ASP A 113 17.32 -2.74 3.41
N GLY A 114 17.18 -3.24 4.64
CA GLY A 114 17.08 -2.42 5.85
C GLY A 114 18.29 -1.55 6.15
N LYS A 115 19.51 -2.12 6.10
CA LYS A 115 20.72 -1.43 6.56
C LYS A 115 20.96 -0.13 5.80
N ILE A 116 21.03 -0.20 4.47
CA ILE A 116 21.25 0.96 3.58
C ILE A 116 20.11 1.98 3.77
N THR A 117 18.87 1.49 3.86
CA THR A 117 17.71 2.36 4.03
C THR A 117 17.76 3.15 5.33
N PHE A 118 18.02 2.48 6.46
CA PHE A 118 18.06 3.14 7.75
C PHE A 118 19.27 4.04 7.93
N GLU A 119 20.43 3.69 7.38
CA GLU A 119 21.59 4.58 7.34
C GLU A 119 21.25 5.89 6.62
N SER A 120 20.62 5.82 5.45
CA SER A 120 20.17 7.00 4.69
C SER A 120 19.09 7.81 5.42
N ILE A 121 18.11 7.13 6.05
CA ILE A 121 17.09 7.79 6.87
C ILE A 121 17.75 8.54 8.03
N PHE A 122 18.64 7.90 8.79
CA PHE A 122 19.27 8.55 9.95
C PHE A 122 20.11 9.75 9.55
N GLU A 123 20.84 9.68 8.43
CA GLU A 123 21.58 10.82 7.88
C GLU A 123 20.64 12.00 7.57
N ALA A 124 19.52 11.75 6.88
CA ALA A 124 18.55 12.80 6.56
C ALA A 124 17.91 13.39 7.83
N LEU A 125 17.57 12.56 8.82
CA LEU A 125 17.00 13.03 10.09
C LEU A 125 18.00 13.88 10.89
N GLU A 126 19.29 13.54 10.87
CA GLU A 126 20.36 14.35 11.47
C GLU A 126 20.59 15.67 10.71
N GLY A 127 20.24 15.72 9.43
CA GLY A 127 20.27 16.94 8.61
C GLY A 127 19.15 17.92 8.90
N ALA A 128 18.03 17.47 9.50
CA ALA A 128 16.80 18.26 9.64
C ALA A 128 17.00 19.57 10.42
N LYS A 129 16.32 20.63 9.96
CA LYS A 129 16.40 22.01 10.48
C LYS A 129 15.05 22.61 10.88
N GLU A 130 13.95 22.16 10.29
CA GLU A 130 12.63 22.76 10.50
C GLU A 130 11.64 21.72 11.02
N HIS A 131 11.47 20.62 10.28
CA HIS A 131 10.50 19.59 10.65
C HIS A 131 10.85 18.20 10.14
N ILE A 132 10.36 17.22 10.88
CA ILE A 132 10.38 15.81 10.52
C ILE A 132 8.96 15.26 10.67
N HIS A 133 8.41 14.74 9.58
CA HIS A 133 7.14 14.04 9.57
C HIS A 133 7.40 12.57 9.29
N LEU A 134 6.92 11.67 10.17
CA LEU A 134 7.04 10.22 10.00
C LEU A 134 5.68 9.56 10.08
N GLN A 135 5.43 8.63 9.17
CA GLN A 135 4.23 7.84 9.11
C GLN A 135 4.54 6.39 8.80
N TYR A 136 4.08 5.47 9.63
CA TYR A 136 4.35 4.04 9.48
C TYR A 136 3.16 3.15 9.84
N TYR A 137 2.99 2.07 9.08
CA TYR A 137 2.06 0.99 9.42
C TYR A 137 2.54 0.21 10.66
N ILE A 138 3.75 -0.37 10.57
CA ILE A 138 4.41 -1.05 11.67
C ILE A 138 5.53 -0.15 12.20
N TYR A 139 5.41 0.18 13.48
CA TYR A 139 6.44 0.82 14.27
C TYR A 139 6.56 0.05 15.57
N GLU A 140 7.73 -0.56 15.82
CA GLU A 140 7.95 -1.43 16.97
C GLU A 140 9.11 -0.91 17.83
N ASP A 141 9.06 -1.20 19.14
CA ASP A 141 10.21 -1.02 20.02
C ASP A 141 11.40 -1.87 19.52
N GLY A 142 12.63 -1.36 19.68
CA GLY A 142 13.82 -2.05 19.20
C GLY A 142 15.03 -1.13 19.08
N LEU A 143 16.10 -1.63 18.44
CA LEU A 143 17.31 -0.85 18.19
C LEU A 143 17.03 0.36 17.29
N LEU A 144 16.21 0.18 16.25
CA LEU A 144 15.83 1.25 15.35
C LEU A 144 15.04 2.34 16.07
N ALA A 145 14.05 1.96 16.88
CA ALA A 145 13.24 2.91 17.66
C ALA A 145 14.09 3.69 18.68
N GLU A 146 14.96 3.02 19.44
CA GLU A 146 15.81 3.76 20.39
C GLU A 146 16.81 4.70 19.67
N LYS A 147 17.32 4.32 18.48
CA LYS A 147 18.15 5.23 17.68
C LYS A 147 17.35 6.43 17.16
N LEU A 148 16.11 6.22 16.69
CA LEU A 148 15.21 7.32 16.32
C LEU A 148 14.94 8.25 17.50
N LEU A 149 14.63 7.69 18.67
CA LEU A 149 14.40 8.45 19.90
C LEU A 149 15.60 9.35 20.25
N ASP A 150 16.82 8.85 20.11
CA ASP A 150 18.02 9.64 20.39
C ASP A 150 18.25 10.76 19.38
N ILE A 151 17.99 10.53 18.10
CA ILE A 151 17.99 11.60 17.07
C ILE A 151 16.93 12.64 17.41
N PHE A 152 15.70 12.21 17.71
CA PHE A 152 14.60 13.11 18.05
C PHE A 152 14.92 13.97 19.28
N LYS A 153 15.56 13.43 20.31
CA LYS A 153 16.02 14.22 21.47
C LYS A 153 16.96 15.35 21.09
N ARG A 154 17.89 15.12 20.14
CA ARG A 154 18.80 16.15 19.65
C ARG A 154 18.04 17.19 18.83
N LYS A 155 17.19 16.72 17.92
CA LYS A 155 16.45 17.57 16.98
C LYS A 155 15.41 18.45 17.66
N ILE A 156 14.72 17.96 18.68
CA ILE A 156 13.82 18.81 19.48
C ILE A 156 14.62 19.91 20.20
N LYS A 157 15.83 19.63 20.72
CA LYS A 157 16.69 20.68 21.33
C LYS A 157 17.15 21.73 20.32
N GLU A 158 17.22 21.37 19.05
CA GLU A 158 17.49 22.27 17.92
C GLU A 158 16.23 23.00 17.41
N ASN A 159 15.08 22.85 18.10
CA ASN A 159 13.77 23.39 17.73
C ASN A 159 13.17 22.81 16.44
N VAL A 160 13.59 21.62 16.02
CA VAL A 160 12.97 20.90 14.91
C VAL A 160 11.64 20.30 15.38
N THR A 161 10.56 20.55 14.63
CA THR A 161 9.24 19.98 14.94
C THR A 161 9.15 18.53 14.46
N ILE A 162 8.75 17.60 15.34
CA ILE A 162 8.67 16.18 14.96
C ILE A 162 7.25 15.66 15.17
N ARG A 163 6.67 15.11 14.09
CA ARG A 163 5.34 14.48 14.10
C ARG A 163 5.42 13.02 13.70
N LEU A 164 4.94 12.14 14.57
CA LEU A 164 4.89 10.70 14.35
C LEU A 164 3.44 10.21 14.27
N LEU A 165 3.04 9.75 13.08
CA LEU A 165 1.80 9.04 12.82
C LEU A 165 2.06 7.53 12.75
N TYR A 166 1.29 6.74 13.49
CA TYR A 166 1.41 5.27 13.44
C TYR A 166 0.04 4.59 13.35
N ASP A 167 -0.05 3.46 12.65
CA ASP A 167 -1.29 2.69 12.58
C ASP A 167 -1.55 1.93 13.88
N GLY A 168 -2.78 2.03 14.41
CA GLY A 168 -3.11 1.41 15.70
C GLY A 168 -3.15 -0.12 15.72
N ILE A 169 -3.33 -0.79 14.58
CA ILE A 169 -3.31 -2.25 14.48
C ILE A 169 -1.92 -2.74 14.05
N GLY A 170 -1.33 -2.10 13.04
CA GLY A 170 0.02 -2.46 12.57
C GLY A 170 1.08 -2.28 13.66
N SER A 171 0.96 -1.23 14.47
CA SER A 171 1.89 -0.91 15.57
C SER A 171 1.35 -1.32 16.94
N TYR A 172 0.60 -2.42 17.04
CA TYR A 172 0.02 -2.88 18.31
C TYR A 172 1.09 -3.24 19.36
N SER A 173 2.30 -3.63 18.91
CA SER A 173 3.45 -3.98 19.73
C SER A 173 4.21 -2.76 20.27
N LEU A 174 3.94 -1.56 19.76
CA LEU A 174 4.57 -0.31 20.20
C LEU A 174 4.22 0.00 21.66
N SER A 175 5.23 0.10 22.52
CA SER A 175 4.98 0.21 23.95
C SER A 175 4.49 1.60 24.35
N LYS A 176 3.53 1.63 25.30
CA LYS A 176 3.11 2.88 25.95
C LYS A 176 4.27 3.61 26.63
N LYS A 177 5.28 2.86 27.08
CA LYS A 177 6.51 3.41 27.68
C LYS A 177 7.29 4.20 26.64
N TYR A 178 7.50 3.66 25.46
CA TYR A 178 8.19 4.35 24.36
C TYR A 178 7.42 5.60 23.90
N LEU A 179 6.11 5.49 23.71
CA LEU A 179 5.25 6.64 23.38
C LEU A 179 5.31 7.74 24.46
N LYS A 180 5.39 7.37 25.73
CA LYS A 180 5.57 8.33 26.83
C LYS A 180 6.91 9.06 26.72
N LYS A 181 8.00 8.35 26.43
CA LYS A 181 9.32 8.97 26.22
C LYS A 181 9.28 9.99 25.08
N LEU A 182 8.66 9.64 23.94
CA LEU A 182 8.50 10.54 22.80
C LEU A 182 7.76 11.83 23.19
N LYS A 183 6.63 11.69 23.90
CA LYS A 183 5.85 12.84 24.35
C LYS A 183 6.61 13.70 25.37
N GLU A 184 7.33 13.09 26.30
CA GLU A 184 8.13 13.80 27.31
C GLU A 184 9.25 14.65 26.69
N ILE A 185 9.80 14.22 25.55
CA ILE A 185 10.83 15.00 24.83
C ILE A 185 10.25 15.99 23.84
N GLY A 186 8.92 16.08 23.67
CA GLY A 186 8.26 17.05 22.79
C GLY A 186 7.90 16.55 21.39
N VAL A 187 8.00 15.25 21.10
CA VAL A 187 7.51 14.70 19.82
C VAL A 187 5.98 14.65 19.83
N GLU A 188 5.36 15.21 18.79
CA GLU A 188 3.92 15.10 18.57
C GLU A 188 3.60 13.70 18.02
N THR A 189 2.61 13.01 18.61
CA THR A 189 2.24 11.66 18.18
C THR A 189 0.74 11.55 17.91
N ALA A 190 0.36 10.91 16.81
CA ALA A 190 -1.02 10.59 16.48
C ALA A 190 -1.16 9.10 16.13
N GLN A 191 -2.28 8.50 16.54
CA GLN A 191 -2.60 7.11 16.21
C GLN A 191 -3.68 7.07 15.15
N PHE A 192 -3.40 6.47 14.00
CA PHE A 192 -4.38 6.31 12.94
C PHE A 192 -5.40 5.22 13.32
N LEU A 193 -6.68 5.62 13.36
CA LEU A 193 -7.83 4.77 13.73
C LEU A 193 -7.62 3.99 15.04
N PRO A 194 -7.59 4.70 16.19
CA PRO A 194 -7.30 4.11 17.49
C PRO A 194 -8.39 3.11 17.91
N PHE A 195 -7.95 2.07 18.63
CA PHE A 195 -8.80 1.04 19.21
C PHE A 195 -9.68 1.63 20.32
N ARG A 196 -10.86 2.18 19.98
CA ARG A 196 -11.85 2.67 20.95
C ARG A 196 -13.01 1.69 21.04
N PHE A 197 -13.31 1.20 22.25
CA PHE A 197 -14.22 0.09 22.60
C PHE A 197 -15.68 0.19 22.10
N GLY A 198 -16.09 1.26 21.41
CA GLY A 198 -17.40 1.40 20.74
C GLY A 198 -17.36 1.51 19.21
N ARG A 199 -16.16 1.61 18.61
CA ARG A 199 -15.90 1.66 17.15
C ARG A 199 -15.11 0.44 16.66
N PHE A 200 -14.98 -0.57 17.51
CA PHE A 200 -14.12 -1.75 17.36
C PHE A 200 -14.21 -2.39 15.96
N LEU A 201 -15.42 -2.67 15.46
CA LEU A 201 -15.61 -3.47 14.25
C LEU A 201 -15.50 -2.67 12.93
N THR A 202 -15.79 -1.36 12.95
CA THR A 202 -15.63 -0.48 11.75
C THR A 202 -14.20 0.05 11.58
N SER A 203 -13.34 -0.15 12.58
CA SER A 203 -11.93 0.22 12.50
C SER A 203 -11.07 -0.85 11.82
N LEU A 204 -11.49 -2.13 11.84
CA LEU A 204 -10.69 -3.24 11.32
C LEU A 204 -10.43 -3.17 9.80
N ASN A 205 -11.38 -2.65 9.02
CA ASN A 205 -11.32 -2.79 7.56
C ASN A 205 -10.30 -1.85 6.89
N TYR A 206 -10.10 -0.65 7.41
CA TYR A 206 -9.24 0.37 6.77
C TYR A 206 -8.02 0.62 7.62
N ARG A 207 -6.83 0.53 7.03
CA ARG A 207 -5.54 0.66 7.71
C ARG A 207 -4.66 1.65 6.99
N ASN A 208 -3.84 2.38 7.75
CA ASN A 208 -2.82 3.21 7.16
C ASN A 208 -1.59 2.37 6.86
N HIS A 209 -1.42 1.97 5.60
CA HIS A 209 -0.33 1.10 5.19
C HIS A 209 0.85 1.88 4.59
N ARG A 210 0.81 3.22 4.65
CA ARG A 210 1.86 4.09 4.13
C ARG A 210 3.10 4.06 5.03
N LYS A 211 4.26 4.27 4.43
CA LYS A 211 5.57 4.39 5.07
C LYS A 211 6.22 5.62 4.47
N ILE A 212 6.08 6.76 5.14
CA ILE A 212 6.50 8.06 4.62
C ILE A 212 7.37 8.72 5.68
N ILE A 213 8.52 9.23 5.27
CA ILE A 213 9.27 10.23 6.02
C ILE A 213 9.40 11.47 5.15
N VAL A 214 9.19 12.65 5.73
CA VAL A 214 9.51 13.93 5.11
C VAL A 214 10.37 14.74 6.06
N VAL A 215 11.49 15.24 5.54
CA VAL A 215 12.42 16.13 6.25
C VAL A 215 12.46 17.46 5.52
N ASP A 216 12.07 18.52 6.23
CA ASP A 216 12.12 19.92 5.78
C ASP A 216 11.47 20.19 4.40
N ASN A 217 10.50 19.37 3.99
CA ASN A 217 9.92 19.36 2.63
C ASN A 217 10.96 19.29 1.49
N LYS A 218 12.14 18.72 1.79
CA LYS A 218 13.31 18.63 0.88
C LYS A 218 13.66 17.19 0.55
N VAL A 219 13.67 16.34 1.58
CA VAL A 219 14.00 14.92 1.46
C VAL A 219 12.80 14.10 1.90
N GLY A 220 12.36 13.18 1.05
CA GLY A 220 11.26 12.27 1.30
C GLY A 220 11.72 10.81 1.21
N PHE A 221 11.05 9.93 1.94
CA PHE A 221 11.24 8.48 1.85
C PHE A 221 9.91 7.77 1.70
N THR A 222 9.85 6.74 0.85
CA THR A 222 8.69 5.84 0.72
C THR A 222 9.09 4.47 0.15
N GLY A 223 8.33 3.41 0.46
CA GLY A 223 8.64 2.04 0.06
C GLY A 223 8.09 0.98 1.01
N GLY A 224 8.56 -0.26 0.91
CA GLY A 224 7.99 -1.38 1.69
C GLY A 224 8.44 -1.48 3.15
N ILE A 225 9.58 -0.85 3.49
CA ILE A 225 10.26 -0.99 4.79
C ILE A 225 9.47 -0.32 5.94
N ASN A 226 9.30 -1.07 7.04
CA ASN A 226 8.71 -0.59 8.30
C ASN A 226 9.78 -0.35 9.37
N ILE A 227 9.42 0.35 10.47
CA ILE A 227 10.30 0.47 11.64
C ILE A 227 10.25 -0.83 12.46
N SER A 228 11.09 -1.79 12.10
CA SER A 228 11.22 -3.09 12.78
C SER A 228 12.64 -3.63 12.65
N ASP A 229 13.21 -4.14 13.74
CA ASP A 229 14.57 -4.69 13.76
C ASP A 229 14.74 -5.91 12.82
N LYS A 230 13.64 -6.49 12.31
CA LYS A 230 13.64 -7.58 11.33
C LYS A 230 14.39 -7.23 10.04
N TYR A 231 14.36 -5.96 9.63
CA TYR A 231 15.10 -5.49 8.45
C TYR A 231 16.62 -5.43 8.68
N LEU A 232 17.08 -5.48 9.93
CA LEU A 232 18.50 -5.51 10.27
C LEU A 232 19.00 -6.90 10.65
N LYS A 233 18.20 -7.63 11.44
CA LYS A 233 18.59 -8.91 12.05
C LYS A 233 18.03 -10.12 11.30
N GLY A 234 17.07 -9.91 10.40
CA GLY A 234 16.21 -10.97 9.88
C GLY A 234 15.12 -11.36 10.87
N ASP A 235 14.25 -12.26 10.43
CA ASP A 235 13.24 -12.92 11.23
C ASP A 235 13.65 -14.39 11.47
N PRO A 236 13.51 -14.94 12.69
CA PRO A 236 13.91 -16.32 12.97
C PRO A 236 13.22 -17.37 12.10
N SER A 237 12.01 -17.08 11.62
CA SER A 237 11.21 -18.00 10.80
C SER A 237 11.31 -17.72 9.29
N LEU A 238 11.52 -16.45 8.92
CA LEU A 238 11.50 -16.02 7.52
C LEU A 238 12.86 -15.63 6.96
N GLY A 239 13.92 -15.62 7.76
CA GLY A 239 15.27 -15.25 7.32
C GLY A 239 15.43 -13.75 7.09
N LYS A 240 16.33 -13.37 6.17
CA LYS A 240 16.62 -11.97 5.85
C LYS A 240 15.42 -11.31 5.18
N TRP A 241 15.12 -10.06 5.54
CA TRP A 241 14.08 -9.28 4.88
C TRP A 241 14.69 -8.48 3.74
N HIS A 242 14.15 -8.70 2.55
CA HIS A 242 14.52 -8.01 1.32
C HIS A 242 13.41 -7.07 0.91
N ASP A 243 13.73 -5.80 0.74
CA ASP A 243 12.73 -4.78 0.44
C ASP A 243 13.35 -3.62 -0.34
N THR A 244 12.49 -2.87 -1.02
CA THR A 244 12.85 -1.72 -1.83
C THR A 244 12.24 -0.46 -1.23
N HIS A 245 13.09 0.54 -1.03
CA HIS A 245 12.70 1.87 -0.57
C HIS A 245 13.28 2.94 -1.49
N LEU A 246 12.68 4.11 -1.50
CA LEU A 246 13.13 5.27 -2.26
C LEU A 246 13.49 6.38 -1.29
N LYS A 247 14.64 7.02 -1.52
CA LYS A 247 14.91 8.39 -1.10
C LYS A 247 14.59 9.31 -2.28
N ILE A 248 13.85 10.37 -2.02
CA ILE A 248 13.39 11.34 -3.00
C ILE A 248 13.85 12.71 -2.56
N GLU A 249 14.44 13.48 -3.47
CA GLU A 249 14.76 14.88 -3.27
C GLU A 249 14.15 15.68 -4.41
N GLY A 250 13.47 16.80 -4.11
CA GLY A 250 12.82 17.63 -5.12
C GLY A 250 11.29 17.72 -5.00
N GLU A 251 10.64 18.05 -6.10
CA GLU A 251 9.22 18.44 -6.16
C GLU A 251 8.27 17.38 -5.62
N ALA A 252 8.59 16.10 -5.86
CA ALA A 252 7.80 14.96 -5.43
C ALA A 252 7.68 14.85 -3.89
N VAL A 253 8.61 15.44 -3.13
CA VAL A 253 8.56 15.42 -1.66
C VAL A 253 7.36 16.19 -1.13
N ASP A 254 6.94 17.25 -1.82
CA ASP A 254 5.74 18.02 -1.46
C ASP A 254 4.47 17.13 -1.48
N PHE A 255 4.42 16.20 -2.43
CA PHE A 255 3.32 15.25 -2.54
C PHE A 255 3.30 14.24 -1.39
N LEU A 256 4.47 13.72 -0.98
CA LEU A 256 4.59 12.90 0.22
C LEU A 256 4.17 13.66 1.47
N ASN A 257 4.57 14.93 1.59
CA ASN A 257 4.26 15.76 2.76
C ASN A 257 2.77 16.06 2.85
N SER A 258 2.13 16.38 1.75
CA SER A 258 0.68 16.61 1.71
C SER A 258 -0.13 15.35 2.09
N ILE A 259 0.35 14.17 1.67
CA ILE A 259 -0.24 12.88 2.07
C ILE A 259 -0.16 12.75 3.59
N PHE A 260 1.02 13.01 4.16
CA PHE A 260 1.22 13.02 5.61
C PHE A 260 0.31 14.02 6.33
N ILE A 261 0.25 15.28 5.88
CA ILE A 261 -0.54 16.35 6.51
C ILE A 261 -2.03 15.99 6.52
N THR A 262 -2.51 15.42 5.42
CA THR A 262 -3.90 14.94 5.33
C THR A 262 -4.16 13.84 6.34
N ASP A 263 -3.29 12.82 6.39
CA ASP A 263 -3.45 11.70 7.32
C ASP A 263 -3.26 12.12 8.78
N TRP A 264 -2.37 13.07 9.04
CA TRP A 264 -2.15 13.68 10.35
C TRP A 264 -3.44 14.32 10.84
N TYR A 265 -4.02 15.22 10.04
CA TYR A 265 -5.28 15.88 10.38
C TYR A 265 -6.41 14.87 10.61
N LEU A 266 -6.48 13.81 9.79
CA LEU A 266 -7.47 12.74 9.98
C LEU A 266 -7.30 11.97 11.30
N ALA A 267 -6.07 11.81 11.78
CA ALA A 267 -5.76 11.08 13.00
C ALA A 267 -5.81 11.95 14.26
N SER A 268 -5.24 13.15 14.22
CA SER A 268 -5.09 14.07 15.36
C SER A 268 -6.24 15.08 15.48
N GLY A 269 -6.83 15.48 14.36
CA GLY A 269 -7.73 16.64 14.27
C GLY A 269 -7.00 18.00 14.22
N GLU A 270 -5.67 18.00 14.23
CA GLU A 270 -4.83 19.19 14.27
C GLU A 270 -4.38 19.60 12.88
N LYS A 271 -4.44 20.90 12.58
CA LYS A 271 -3.97 21.45 11.32
C LYS A 271 -2.47 21.74 11.41
N VAL A 272 -1.75 21.37 10.36
CA VAL A 272 -0.35 21.79 10.17
C VAL A 272 -0.36 23.09 9.38
N ASP A 273 0.43 24.07 9.81
CA ASP A 273 0.67 25.28 9.01
C ASP A 273 1.58 24.95 7.84
N ILE A 274 1.00 24.95 6.64
CA ILE A 274 1.70 24.58 5.42
C ILE A 274 2.35 25.78 4.71
N SER A 275 2.08 27.01 5.15
CA SER A 275 2.55 28.24 4.49
C SER A 275 4.09 28.38 4.52
N SER A 276 4.72 27.68 5.46
CA SER A 276 6.17 27.62 5.62
C SER A 276 6.86 26.62 4.69
N PHE A 277 6.11 25.68 4.09
CA PHE A 277 6.70 24.63 3.27
C PHE A 277 7.03 25.14 1.86
N LYS A 278 8.32 25.16 1.54
CA LYS A 278 8.81 25.51 0.21
C LYS A 278 8.94 24.25 -0.62
N VAL A 279 8.49 24.31 -1.88
CA VAL A 279 8.76 23.25 -2.85
C VAL A 279 10.24 23.33 -3.23
N THR A 280 10.94 22.21 -3.07
CA THR A 280 12.34 22.09 -3.45
C THR A 280 12.42 21.64 -4.90
N LYS A 281 13.25 22.29 -5.72
CA LYS A 281 13.55 21.85 -7.08
C LYS A 281 15.02 21.45 -7.16
N VAL A 282 15.31 20.26 -7.68
CA VAL A 282 16.69 19.84 -8.00
C VAL A 282 17.02 20.35 -9.40
N SER A 283 18.05 21.19 -9.52
CA SER A 283 18.37 21.87 -10.79
C SER A 283 18.97 20.94 -11.84
N ASP A 284 19.79 19.97 -11.43
CA ASP A 284 20.62 19.15 -12.32
C ASP A 284 20.05 17.75 -12.62
N SER A 285 18.97 17.35 -11.94
CA SER A 285 18.32 16.04 -12.10
C SER A 285 16.87 16.21 -12.53
N GLN A 286 16.51 15.60 -13.66
CA GLN A 286 15.21 15.74 -14.31
C GLN A 286 14.43 14.41 -14.31
N MET A 287 14.32 13.74 -13.15
CA MET A 287 13.65 12.44 -13.08
C MET A 287 12.12 12.58 -12.96
N PRO A 288 11.35 12.17 -13.98
CA PRO A 288 9.90 12.33 -13.97
C PRO A 288 9.24 11.29 -13.07
N LEU A 289 8.43 11.73 -12.10
CA LEU A 289 7.63 10.81 -11.28
C LEU A 289 6.31 11.38 -10.77
N GLN A 290 5.40 10.48 -10.41
CA GLN A 290 4.14 10.76 -9.74
C GLN A 290 4.05 10.02 -8.41
N ILE A 291 3.83 10.76 -7.32
CA ILE A 291 3.47 10.18 -6.02
C ILE A 291 1.95 10.03 -5.96
N VAL A 292 1.48 8.79 -5.90
CA VAL A 292 0.07 8.43 -6.02
C VAL A 292 -0.43 7.89 -4.68
N PRO A 293 -1.24 8.66 -3.95
CA PRO A 293 -1.99 8.13 -2.82
C PRO A 293 -3.16 7.28 -3.32
N SER A 294 -3.52 6.25 -2.56
CA SER A 294 -4.84 5.62 -2.66
C SER A 294 -5.47 5.47 -1.28
N GLY A 295 -6.80 5.37 -1.23
CA GLY A 295 -7.55 5.09 -0.02
C GLY A 295 -9.02 4.74 -0.29
N PRO A 296 -9.71 4.14 0.70
CA PRO A 296 -11.11 3.69 0.59
C PRO A 296 -12.13 4.84 0.43
N ASP A 297 -11.68 6.07 0.61
CA ASP A 297 -12.42 7.31 0.49
C ASP A 297 -12.18 8.06 -0.83
N ASP A 298 -11.47 7.44 -1.78
CA ASP A 298 -11.39 7.92 -3.15
C ASP A 298 -12.71 7.63 -3.91
N ASP A 299 -13.00 8.46 -4.91
CA ASP A 299 -14.14 8.21 -5.80
C ASP A 299 -13.95 6.93 -6.62
N PHE A 300 -12.69 6.68 -6.99
CA PHE A 300 -12.24 5.56 -7.79
C PHE A 300 -11.13 4.79 -7.07
N ASP A 301 -11.09 3.47 -7.26
CA ASP A 301 -9.99 2.61 -6.80
C ASP A 301 -8.73 2.90 -7.63
N VAL A 302 -8.08 4.05 -7.40
CA VAL A 302 -7.01 4.59 -8.27
C VAL A 302 -5.84 3.61 -8.44
N MET A 303 -5.42 2.95 -7.36
CA MET A 303 -4.30 1.99 -7.42
C MET A 303 -4.64 0.81 -8.34
N GLU A 304 -5.86 0.28 -8.22
CA GLU A 304 -6.35 -0.77 -9.12
C GLU A 304 -6.41 -0.31 -10.57
N GLN A 305 -6.95 0.89 -10.83
CA GLN A 305 -7.09 1.40 -12.19
C GLN A 305 -5.72 1.66 -12.85
N VAL A 306 -4.75 2.18 -12.09
CA VAL A 306 -3.40 2.43 -12.60
C VAL A 306 -2.68 1.13 -12.88
N TYR A 307 -2.70 0.15 -11.97
CA TYR A 307 -2.11 -1.17 -12.21
C TYR A 307 -2.79 -1.90 -13.36
N PHE A 308 -4.12 -1.86 -13.45
CA PHE A 308 -4.85 -2.42 -14.58
C PHE A 308 -4.44 -1.77 -15.90
N SER A 309 -4.28 -0.44 -15.94
CA SER A 309 -3.83 0.29 -17.12
C SER A 309 -2.38 -0.06 -17.50
N MET A 310 -1.48 -0.16 -16.52
CA MET A 310 -0.08 -0.56 -16.70
C MET A 310 0.04 -1.97 -17.26
N ILE A 311 -0.70 -2.93 -16.70
CA ILE A 311 -0.73 -4.32 -17.17
C ILE A 311 -1.22 -4.40 -18.63
N ASN A 312 -2.31 -3.70 -18.96
CA ASN A 312 -2.90 -3.72 -20.32
C ASN A 312 -2.18 -2.79 -21.32
N SER A 313 -1.12 -2.10 -20.92
CA SER A 313 -0.28 -1.29 -21.82
C SER A 313 1.14 -1.83 -21.98
N ALA A 314 1.46 -2.93 -21.31
CA ALA A 314 2.72 -3.63 -21.51
C ALA A 314 2.77 -4.28 -22.91
N GLU A 315 3.91 -4.12 -23.57
CA GLU A 315 4.16 -4.63 -24.93
C GLU A 315 5.33 -5.62 -24.96
N LYS A 316 6.34 -5.45 -24.12
CA LYS A 316 7.55 -6.29 -24.06
C LYS A 316 7.53 -7.20 -22.84
N TYR A 317 7.40 -6.62 -21.65
CA TYR A 317 7.44 -7.39 -20.40
C TYR A 317 6.71 -6.70 -19.26
N LEU A 318 6.28 -7.51 -18.30
CA LEU A 318 5.73 -7.05 -17.04
C LEU A 318 6.32 -7.86 -15.88
N TYR A 319 7.19 -7.25 -15.09
CA TYR A 319 7.87 -7.91 -13.96
C TYR A 319 7.35 -7.38 -12.64
N ILE A 320 6.91 -8.28 -11.76
CA ILE A 320 6.27 -7.93 -10.48
C ILE A 320 7.02 -8.59 -9.35
N VAL A 321 7.46 -7.79 -8.37
CA VAL A 321 7.90 -8.26 -7.06
C VAL A 321 6.86 -7.88 -6.03
N ASN A 322 6.32 -8.86 -5.32
CA ASN A 322 5.37 -8.61 -4.23
C ASN A 322 5.47 -9.74 -3.20
N PRO A 323 5.33 -9.46 -1.88
CA PRO A 323 5.25 -10.55 -0.90
C PRO A 323 4.08 -11.49 -1.20
N TYR A 324 2.93 -10.93 -1.59
CA TYR A 324 1.69 -11.66 -1.84
C TYR A 324 1.05 -11.18 -3.13
N ILE A 325 0.77 -12.09 -4.05
CA ILE A 325 0.04 -11.79 -5.28
C ILE A 325 -1.31 -12.50 -5.20
N ILE A 326 -2.30 -11.78 -4.68
CA ILE A 326 -3.69 -12.23 -4.50
C ILE A 326 -4.58 -11.26 -5.29
N PRO A 327 -4.48 -11.26 -6.63
CA PRO A 327 -5.11 -10.25 -7.44
C PRO A 327 -6.62 -10.42 -7.40
N ASN A 328 -7.31 -9.29 -7.51
CA ASN A 328 -8.73 -9.29 -7.79
C ASN A 328 -9.01 -9.75 -9.23
N HIS A 329 -10.29 -9.85 -9.60
CA HIS A 329 -10.67 -10.35 -10.92
C HIS A 329 -10.09 -9.49 -12.07
N ALA A 330 -10.13 -8.16 -11.97
CA ALA A 330 -9.65 -7.27 -13.02
C ALA A 330 -8.14 -7.41 -13.23
N ILE A 331 -7.37 -7.41 -12.15
CA ILE A 331 -5.91 -7.59 -12.20
C ILE A 331 -5.55 -8.98 -12.71
N LEU A 332 -6.22 -10.04 -12.23
CA LEU A 332 -5.98 -11.41 -12.70
C LEU A 332 -6.22 -11.54 -14.21
N GLN A 333 -7.35 -11.02 -14.71
CA GLN A 333 -7.66 -11.04 -16.14
C GLN A 333 -6.68 -10.20 -16.95
N GLY A 334 -6.26 -9.03 -16.44
CA GLY A 334 -5.22 -8.22 -17.09
C GLY A 334 -3.92 -8.99 -17.23
N LEU A 335 -3.43 -9.62 -16.15
CA LEU A 335 -2.18 -10.39 -16.16
C LEU A 335 -2.23 -11.55 -17.16
N MET A 336 -3.33 -12.32 -17.15
CA MET A 336 -3.50 -13.43 -18.07
C MET A 336 -3.62 -12.96 -19.52
N THR A 337 -4.36 -11.88 -19.77
CA THR A 337 -4.50 -11.29 -21.11
C THR A 337 -3.14 -10.84 -21.65
N ALA A 338 -2.37 -10.09 -20.86
CA ALA A 338 -1.04 -9.63 -21.25
C ALA A 338 -0.12 -10.81 -21.63
N ALA A 339 -0.07 -11.85 -20.79
CA ALA A 339 0.73 -13.05 -21.06
C ALA A 339 0.27 -13.79 -22.34
N LEU A 340 -1.04 -13.99 -22.50
CA LEU A 340 -1.62 -14.64 -23.68
C LEU A 340 -1.43 -13.82 -24.97
N SER A 341 -1.28 -12.50 -24.85
CA SER A 341 -0.95 -11.59 -25.95
C SER A 341 0.54 -11.53 -26.30
N GLY A 342 1.39 -12.29 -25.60
CA GLY A 342 2.82 -12.43 -25.91
C GLY A 342 3.76 -11.58 -25.04
N VAL A 343 3.25 -10.86 -24.04
CA VAL A 343 4.09 -10.11 -23.08
C VAL A 343 4.80 -11.09 -22.13
N ASP A 344 6.10 -10.89 -21.87
CA ASP A 344 6.82 -11.69 -20.87
C ASP A 344 6.43 -11.27 -19.45
N VAL A 345 5.43 -11.96 -18.87
CA VAL A 345 4.96 -11.70 -17.51
C VAL A 345 5.66 -12.60 -16.51
N ARG A 346 6.36 -11.99 -15.53
CA ARG A 346 7.08 -12.70 -14.47
C ARG A 346 6.69 -12.19 -13.09
N LEU A 347 6.39 -13.13 -12.20
CA LEU A 347 6.02 -12.87 -10.82
C LEU A 347 7.13 -13.40 -9.91
N LEU A 348 7.73 -12.53 -9.10
CA LEU A 348 8.73 -12.88 -8.10
C LEU A 348 8.14 -12.67 -6.70
N MET A 349 8.16 -13.73 -5.90
CA MET A 349 7.66 -13.73 -4.53
C MET A 349 8.53 -14.65 -3.66
N SER A 350 8.41 -14.53 -2.35
CA SER A 350 9.10 -15.41 -1.41
C SER A 350 8.64 -16.85 -1.54
N SER A 351 9.55 -17.80 -1.33
CA SER A 351 9.20 -19.22 -1.19
C SER A 351 8.46 -19.54 0.13
N THR A 352 8.58 -18.63 1.10
CA THR A 352 7.95 -18.69 2.43
C THR A 352 7.12 -17.43 2.70
N THR A 353 6.13 -17.52 3.60
CA THR A 353 5.29 -16.38 4.03
C THR A 353 5.15 -16.37 5.54
N ASP A 354 4.88 -15.20 6.10
CA ASP A 354 4.56 -15.00 7.51
C ASP A 354 3.27 -15.72 7.96
N ILE A 355 2.32 -15.96 7.06
CA ILE A 355 0.98 -16.48 7.38
C ILE A 355 0.61 -17.62 6.44
N LYS A 356 0.45 -18.84 6.98
CA LYS A 356 0.09 -20.04 6.20
C LYS A 356 -1.20 -19.90 5.39
N LEU A 357 -2.20 -19.19 5.92
CA LEU A 357 -3.44 -18.95 5.19
C LEU A 357 -3.22 -18.12 3.91
N VAL A 358 -2.30 -17.15 3.98
CA VAL A 358 -1.90 -16.32 2.84
C VAL A 358 -1.14 -17.18 1.82
N ASP A 359 -0.25 -18.09 2.24
CA ASP A 359 0.43 -19.06 1.36
C ASP A 359 -0.59 -19.84 0.51
N TRP A 360 -1.57 -20.44 1.17
CA TRP A 360 -2.60 -21.25 0.51
C TRP A 360 -3.44 -20.41 -0.45
N CYS A 361 -3.75 -19.17 -0.08
CA CYS A 361 -4.48 -18.25 -0.94
C CYS A 361 -3.68 -17.92 -2.21
N VAL A 362 -2.41 -17.54 -2.07
CA VAL A 362 -1.51 -17.23 -3.21
C VAL A 362 -1.39 -18.43 -4.15
N ARG A 363 -1.15 -19.63 -3.61
CA ARG A 363 -1.04 -20.88 -4.38
C ARG A 363 -2.31 -21.21 -5.18
N ALA A 364 -3.48 -20.79 -4.69
CA ALA A 364 -4.75 -20.97 -5.39
C ALA A 364 -4.86 -20.18 -6.72
N TYR A 365 -3.93 -19.25 -6.98
CA TYR A 365 -3.85 -18.51 -8.24
C TYR A 365 -2.77 -19.03 -9.20
N TYR A 366 -1.81 -19.84 -8.73
CA TYR A 366 -0.73 -20.36 -9.57
C TYR A 366 -1.25 -21.13 -10.79
N GLU A 367 -2.33 -21.89 -10.64
CA GLU A 367 -2.91 -22.63 -11.76
C GLU A 367 -3.36 -21.70 -12.89
N SER A 368 -3.99 -20.56 -12.55
CA SER A 368 -4.39 -19.55 -13.53
C SER A 368 -3.18 -18.89 -14.18
N TYR A 369 -2.14 -18.56 -13.40
CA TYR A 369 -0.91 -17.96 -13.93
C TYR A 369 -0.19 -18.88 -14.91
N LEU A 370 0.11 -20.10 -14.48
CA LEU A 370 0.86 -21.08 -15.26
C LEU A 370 0.11 -21.46 -16.54
N LYS A 371 -1.23 -21.57 -16.48
CA LYS A 371 -2.05 -21.86 -17.66
C LYS A 371 -2.00 -20.73 -18.70
N ALA A 372 -1.86 -19.48 -18.27
CA ALA A 372 -1.75 -18.32 -19.15
C ALA A 372 -0.30 -18.06 -19.65
N GLY A 373 0.68 -18.87 -19.22
CA GLY A 373 2.09 -18.69 -19.58
C GLY A 373 2.87 -17.73 -18.68
N ILE A 374 2.27 -17.25 -17.59
CA ILE A 374 2.96 -16.41 -16.60
C ILE A 374 3.98 -17.26 -15.83
N LYS A 375 5.20 -16.76 -15.69
CA LYS A 375 6.29 -17.43 -14.97
C LYS A 375 6.30 -16.98 -13.51
N VAL A 376 6.29 -17.93 -12.59
CA VAL A 376 6.35 -17.65 -11.15
C VAL A 376 7.73 -18.06 -10.62
N TYR A 377 8.41 -17.14 -9.92
CA TYR A 377 9.72 -17.34 -9.32
C TYR A 377 9.57 -17.25 -7.81
N LEU A 378 9.99 -18.31 -7.11
CA LEU A 378 9.97 -18.40 -5.65
C LEU A 378 11.37 -18.20 -5.10
N HIS A 379 11.60 -17.06 -4.48
CA HIS A 379 12.88 -16.67 -3.91
C HIS A 379 13.16 -17.44 -2.62
N ALA A 380 14.34 -18.07 -2.55
CA ALA A 380 14.70 -18.96 -1.46
C ALA A 380 15.42 -18.25 -0.31
N ASP A 381 16.09 -17.13 -0.58
CA ASP A 381 16.84 -16.38 0.43
C ASP A 381 15.92 -15.39 1.16
N GLY A 382 15.34 -15.85 2.25
CA GLY A 382 14.56 -15.00 3.15
C GLY A 382 13.18 -14.56 2.61
N PHE A 383 12.76 -13.38 3.03
CA PHE A 383 11.44 -12.82 2.76
C PHE A 383 11.52 -11.56 1.90
N LEU A 384 11.08 -11.68 0.65
CA LEU A 384 10.82 -10.58 -0.27
C LEU A 384 9.56 -9.83 0.16
N HIS A 385 9.75 -8.60 0.62
CA HIS A 385 8.71 -7.68 1.03
C HIS A 385 8.61 -6.44 0.12
N SER A 386 9.39 -6.37 -0.97
CA SER A 386 9.25 -5.31 -1.99
C SER A 386 7.88 -5.31 -2.64
N LYS A 387 7.39 -4.11 -3.02
CA LYS A 387 6.18 -3.93 -3.84
C LYS A 387 6.52 -3.15 -5.10
N VAL A 388 6.97 -3.89 -6.11
CA VAL A 388 7.52 -3.34 -7.34
C VAL A 388 6.79 -3.91 -8.55
N MET A 389 6.50 -3.04 -9.52
CA MET A 389 6.04 -3.44 -10.85
C MET A 389 6.85 -2.68 -11.90
N LEU A 390 7.42 -3.39 -12.88
CA LEU A 390 8.21 -2.84 -13.98
C LEU A 390 7.52 -3.15 -15.31
N CYS A 391 7.43 -2.16 -16.19
CA CYS A 391 6.80 -2.29 -17.51
C CYS A 391 7.70 -1.67 -18.59
N ASP A 392 8.09 -2.50 -19.57
CA ASP A 392 8.73 -2.13 -20.85
C ASP A 392 9.98 -1.23 -20.81
N ASP A 393 10.73 -1.22 -19.71
CA ASP A 393 11.84 -0.29 -19.47
C ASP A 393 11.38 1.19 -19.37
N GLU A 394 10.09 1.45 -19.18
CA GLU A 394 9.51 2.81 -19.23
C GLU A 394 8.84 3.25 -17.93
N ILE A 395 8.30 2.31 -17.15
CA ILE A 395 7.57 2.62 -15.91
C ILE A 395 8.01 1.67 -14.81
N ALA A 396 8.44 2.25 -13.69
CA ALA A 396 8.65 1.54 -12.43
C ALA A 396 7.65 2.05 -11.37
N SER A 397 6.89 1.14 -10.78
CA SER A 397 6.09 1.41 -9.59
C SER A 397 6.81 0.89 -8.36
N ILE A 398 7.07 1.73 -7.35
CA ILE A 398 7.69 1.36 -6.07
C ILE A 398 6.94 2.04 -4.92
N GLY A 399 6.68 1.32 -3.83
CA GLY A 399 6.04 1.93 -2.65
C GLY A 399 5.47 0.88 -1.69
N THR A 400 4.25 1.13 -1.19
CA THR A 400 3.64 0.35 -0.10
C THR A 400 2.61 -0.70 -0.52
N ALA A 401 2.06 -0.61 -1.74
CA ALA A 401 0.86 -1.36 -2.13
C ALA A 401 1.14 -2.83 -2.48
N ASN A 402 0.59 -3.77 -1.72
CA ASN A 402 0.62 -5.18 -2.12
C ASN A 402 -0.34 -5.41 -3.30
N LEU A 403 -0.15 -6.52 -4.03
CA LEU A 403 -1.04 -6.88 -5.14
C LEU A 403 -2.22 -7.73 -4.63
N ASP A 404 -2.98 -7.15 -3.69
CA ASP A 404 -4.14 -7.76 -3.01
C ASP A 404 -5.37 -6.82 -2.96
N ASN A 405 -6.54 -7.36 -2.62
CA ASN A 405 -7.78 -6.56 -2.57
C ASN A 405 -7.72 -5.44 -1.53
N ARG A 406 -6.97 -5.63 -0.44
CA ARG A 406 -6.88 -4.64 0.63
C ARG A 406 -6.11 -3.41 0.17
N SER A 407 -4.91 -3.60 -0.37
CA SER A 407 -4.04 -2.51 -0.83
C SER A 407 -4.63 -1.79 -2.03
N LEU A 408 -5.33 -2.52 -2.90
CA LEU A 408 -5.95 -1.93 -4.09
C LEU A 408 -7.21 -1.09 -3.80
N GLN A 409 -7.94 -1.36 -2.70
CA GLN A 409 -9.28 -0.77 -2.49
C GLN A 409 -9.60 -0.31 -1.06
N GLN A 410 -8.87 -0.75 -0.03
CA GLN A 410 -9.26 -0.62 1.37
C GLN A 410 -8.21 0.09 2.25
N ASN A 411 -6.93 -0.19 2.02
CA ASN A 411 -5.85 0.45 2.76
C ASN A 411 -5.53 1.82 2.17
N TYR A 412 -4.99 2.69 3.01
CA TYR A 412 -4.27 3.86 2.54
C TYR A 412 -2.89 3.42 2.09
N GLU A 413 -2.56 3.64 0.82
CA GLU A 413 -1.25 3.33 0.24
C GLU A 413 -0.63 4.58 -0.38
N ALA A 414 0.67 4.51 -0.66
CA ALA A 414 1.42 5.50 -1.43
C ALA A 414 2.39 4.78 -2.37
N GLN A 415 2.23 4.97 -3.69
CA GLN A 415 3.18 4.50 -4.70
C GLN A 415 3.87 5.67 -5.39
N ALA A 416 5.16 5.52 -5.66
CA ALA A 416 5.86 6.30 -6.66
C ALA A 416 5.77 5.57 -8.01
N PHE A 417 5.31 6.27 -9.05
CA PHE A 417 5.43 5.84 -10.44
C PHE A 417 6.52 6.68 -11.10
N VAL A 418 7.64 6.04 -11.43
CA VAL A 418 8.82 6.67 -12.00
C VAL A 418 8.88 6.35 -13.49
N TYR A 419 9.15 7.38 -14.30
CA TYR A 419 9.20 7.29 -15.76
C TYR A 419 10.63 7.54 -16.25
N ASP A 420 11.53 6.62 -15.91
CA ASP A 420 12.95 6.74 -16.17
C ASP A 420 13.51 5.39 -16.68
N GLU A 421 14.11 5.41 -17.86
CA GLU A 421 14.58 4.20 -18.53
C GLU A 421 15.77 3.56 -17.80
N ASP A 422 16.75 4.36 -17.38
CA ASP A 422 17.95 3.87 -16.69
C ASP A 422 17.62 3.22 -15.35
N LEU A 423 16.71 3.81 -14.57
CA LEU A 423 16.18 3.19 -13.35
C LEU A 423 15.47 1.87 -13.66
N CYS A 424 14.58 1.85 -14.66
CA CYS A 424 13.84 0.64 -15.02
C CYS A 424 14.78 -0.50 -15.44
N GLN A 425 15.80 -0.21 -16.24
CA GLN A 425 16.79 -1.18 -16.68
C GLN A 425 17.61 -1.73 -15.50
N ARG A 426 18.09 -0.87 -14.59
CA ARG A 426 18.80 -1.32 -13.37
C ARG A 426 17.94 -2.21 -12.49
N MET A 427 16.67 -1.84 -12.29
CA MET A 427 15.73 -2.63 -11.49
C MET A 427 15.38 -3.96 -12.16
N LYS A 428 15.24 -3.96 -13.50
CA LYS A 428 15.04 -5.18 -14.29
C LYS A 428 16.23 -6.12 -14.19
N GLN A 429 17.45 -5.61 -14.27
CA GLN A 429 18.65 -6.42 -14.09
C GLN A 429 18.64 -7.10 -12.71
N LYS A 430 18.41 -6.33 -11.64
CA LYS A 430 18.29 -6.89 -10.28
C LYS A 430 17.18 -7.94 -10.17
N PHE A 431 16.03 -7.69 -10.78
CA PHE A 431 14.93 -8.65 -10.82
C PHE A 431 15.35 -9.97 -11.47
N LEU A 432 16.05 -9.91 -12.61
CA LEU A 432 16.53 -11.09 -13.32
C LEU A 432 17.59 -11.86 -12.49
N GLU A 433 18.51 -11.15 -11.83
CA GLU A 433 19.48 -11.75 -10.91
C GLU A 433 18.80 -12.50 -9.74
N ASP A 434 17.69 -11.96 -9.23
CA ASP A 434 16.91 -12.63 -8.18
C ASP A 434 16.12 -13.82 -8.74
N CYS A 435 15.62 -13.74 -9.97
CA CYS A 435 15.00 -14.85 -10.67
C CYS A 435 15.99 -16.02 -10.86
N ASP A 436 17.24 -15.75 -11.20
CA ASP A 436 18.27 -16.78 -11.41
C ASP A 436 18.60 -17.56 -10.12
N LYS A 437 18.40 -16.93 -8.95
CA LYS A 437 18.54 -17.55 -7.63
C LYS A 437 17.25 -18.20 -7.13
N SER A 438 16.15 -18.07 -7.87
CA SER A 438 14.82 -18.48 -7.43
C SER A 438 14.41 -19.83 -8.03
N LYS A 439 13.54 -20.54 -7.31
CA LYS A 439 12.89 -21.73 -7.86
C LYS A 439 11.81 -21.31 -8.85
N VAL A 440 11.96 -21.70 -10.11
CA VAL A 440 10.98 -21.43 -11.15
C VAL A 440 9.83 -22.42 -11.07
N LEU A 441 8.61 -21.89 -11.06
CA LEU A 441 7.37 -22.60 -11.33
C LEU A 441 6.85 -22.13 -12.70
N ASN A 442 7.00 -22.97 -13.71
CA ASN A 442 6.57 -22.72 -15.09
C ASN A 442 5.83 -23.91 -15.73
N ASP A 443 5.73 -25.06 -15.05
CA ASP A 443 5.09 -26.25 -15.57
C ASP A 443 3.64 -26.39 -15.04
N TYR A 444 2.69 -25.95 -15.87
CA TYR A 444 1.26 -26.09 -15.60
C TYR A 444 0.84 -27.55 -15.42
N ARG A 445 1.33 -28.47 -16.27
CA ARG A 445 0.89 -29.88 -16.24
C ARG A 445 1.28 -30.51 -14.90
N LYS A 446 2.53 -30.32 -14.48
CA LYS A 446 3.03 -30.78 -13.20
C LYS A 446 2.27 -30.17 -12.02
N PHE A 447 2.02 -28.86 -12.04
CA PHE A 447 1.29 -28.19 -10.95
C PHE A 447 -0.19 -28.62 -10.87
N SER A 448 -0.82 -28.89 -12.01
CA SER A 448 -2.23 -29.34 -12.08
C SER A 448 -2.44 -30.73 -11.45
N GLN A 449 -1.39 -31.55 -11.38
CA GLN A 449 -1.42 -32.90 -10.80
C GLN A 449 -1.19 -32.94 -9.27
N ARG A 450 -1.09 -31.77 -8.62
CA ARG A 450 -0.91 -31.70 -7.16
C ARG A 450 -2.06 -32.39 -6.39
N PRO A 451 -1.81 -32.92 -5.18
CA PRO A 451 -2.80 -33.66 -4.40
C PRO A 451 -4.13 -32.89 -4.22
N TRP A 452 -5.25 -33.61 -4.29
CA TRP A 452 -6.59 -32.99 -4.21
C TRP A 452 -6.82 -32.26 -2.88
N ILE A 453 -6.20 -32.72 -1.79
CA ILE A 453 -6.26 -32.09 -0.46
C ILE A 453 -5.67 -30.67 -0.52
N ASN A 454 -4.55 -30.50 -1.23
CA ASN A 454 -3.94 -29.18 -1.41
C ASN A 454 -4.88 -28.27 -2.21
N LYS A 455 -5.49 -28.78 -3.29
CA LYS A 455 -6.48 -28.03 -4.08
C LYS A 455 -7.67 -27.58 -3.24
N LEU A 456 -8.15 -28.43 -2.33
CA LEU A 456 -9.26 -28.12 -1.44
C LEU A 456 -8.89 -26.99 -0.46
N ILE A 457 -7.72 -27.09 0.20
CA ILE A 457 -7.25 -26.09 1.17
C ILE A 457 -6.97 -24.74 0.48
N GLU A 458 -6.29 -24.76 -0.67
CA GLU A 458 -6.06 -23.58 -1.51
C GLU A 458 -7.38 -22.95 -1.96
N GLY A 459 -8.35 -23.75 -2.40
CA GLY A 459 -9.68 -23.29 -2.81
C GLY A 459 -10.43 -22.62 -1.66
N PHE A 460 -10.37 -23.19 -0.45
CA PHE A 460 -10.97 -22.59 0.74
C PHE A 460 -10.28 -21.27 1.11
N ALA A 461 -8.94 -21.23 1.09
CA ALA A 461 -8.19 -20.01 1.34
C ALA A 461 -8.53 -18.89 0.33
N LYS A 462 -8.73 -19.23 -0.95
CA LYS A 462 -9.13 -18.30 -2.01
C LYS A 462 -10.47 -17.60 -1.74
N LEU A 463 -11.41 -18.25 -1.05
CA LEU A 463 -12.68 -17.62 -0.65
C LEU A 463 -12.45 -16.43 0.29
N LEU A 464 -11.34 -16.42 1.02
CA LEU A 464 -10.95 -15.35 1.94
C LEU A 464 -10.11 -14.26 1.26
N SER A 465 -9.76 -14.39 -0.03
CA SER A 465 -9.02 -13.36 -0.78
C SER A 465 -9.57 -11.93 -0.73
N PRO A 466 -10.88 -11.65 -0.54
CA PRO A 466 -11.35 -10.27 -0.36
C PRO A 466 -11.03 -9.66 1.01
N LEU A 467 -10.66 -10.51 1.98
CA LEU A 467 -10.33 -10.13 3.36
C LEU A 467 -8.83 -10.06 3.61
N LEU A 468 -8.04 -10.78 2.80
CA LEU A 468 -6.59 -10.91 2.88
C LEU A 468 -5.87 -9.75 2.20
#